data_AF-T1EI42-F1
#
_entry.id   AF-T1EI42-F1
#
_cell.length_a   1.000
_cell.length_b   1.000
_cell.length_c   1.000
_cell.angle_alpha   90.00
_cell.angle_beta   90.00
_cell.angle_gamma   90.00
#
_symmetry.space_group_name_H-M   'P 1'
#
loop_
_entity.id
_entity.type
_entity.pdbx_description
1 polymer ?
#
loop_
_entity_poly.entity_id
_entity_poly.type
_entity_poly.pdbx_seq_one_letter_code
_entity_poly.pdbx_strand_id
1 'polypeptide(L)'
;HHHHHHPNLVAELKSDLQTPHLRHFFQKIYMQKYDKVSILFGDVIGLNLLSRQCSALEMVRFLNETFGRFDQLASENYCSRIQIRGDRYFCLCGHQQPPQQQQLQQHAKYAVDMGIDMIEYINFVSNLTCVKLGMRVGVHSGSIVCGVVGLKRWTYDAWSSDVIVAGLTEQAGKMGRVLVTEATLKGLHGHYSVEP
;
A
#
# COMPACT_ATOMS: atom_id res chain seq x y z
N HIS A 1 -12.87 -10.31 -6.10
CA HIS A 1 -13.89 -9.38 -5.54
C HIS A 1 -14.04 -9.63 -4.05
N HIS A 2 -13.24 -8.99 -3.19
CA HIS A 2 -13.51 -8.91 -1.76
C HIS A 2 -12.91 -7.59 -1.22
N HIS A 3 -13.59 -6.49 -1.52
CA HIS A 3 -13.38 -5.27 -0.75
C HIS A 3 -14.28 -5.36 0.47
N HIS A 4 -13.69 -5.71 1.62
CA HIS A 4 -14.32 -5.50 2.92
C HIS A 4 -14.35 -3.99 3.18
N HIS A 5 -15.30 -3.33 2.53
CA HIS A 5 -15.72 -2.00 2.90
C HIS A 5 -16.32 -2.05 4.30
N HIS A 6 -15.88 -1.15 5.18
CA HIS A 6 -16.52 -0.95 6.47
C HIS A 6 -18.02 -0.70 6.23
N PRO A 7 -18.93 -1.56 6.74
CA PRO A 7 -20.35 -1.48 6.43
C PRO A 7 -20.95 -0.13 6.85
N ASN A 8 -20.44 0.49 7.92
CA ASN A 8 -20.90 1.80 8.38
C ASN A 8 -20.53 2.94 7.42
N LEU A 9 -19.30 2.97 6.90
CA LEU A 9 -18.88 4.03 5.98
C LEU A 9 -19.62 3.93 4.64
N VAL A 10 -19.79 2.70 4.11
CA VAL A 10 -20.52 2.50 2.84
C VAL A 10 -22.03 2.67 3.00
N ALA A 11 -22.60 2.32 4.16
CA ALA A 11 -24.00 2.61 4.45
C ALA A 11 -24.26 4.12 4.61
N GLU A 12 -23.39 4.84 5.32
CA GLU A 12 -23.44 6.31 5.44
C GLU A 12 -23.27 6.98 4.07
N LEU A 13 -22.28 6.55 3.27
CA LEU A 13 -22.08 7.03 1.89
C LEU A 13 -23.32 6.81 1.01
N LYS A 14 -23.99 5.65 1.11
CA LYS A 14 -25.20 5.35 0.33
C LYS A 14 -26.42 6.16 0.77
N SER A 15 -26.60 6.37 2.08
CA SER A 15 -27.70 7.19 2.63
C SER A 15 -27.55 8.66 2.24
N ASP A 16 -26.33 9.19 2.27
CA ASP A 16 -26.06 10.60 1.99
C ASP A 16 -26.12 10.91 0.49
N LEU A 17 -25.86 9.94 -0.39
CA LEU A 17 -26.05 10.08 -1.85
C LEU A 17 -27.53 10.15 -2.27
N GLN A 18 -28.47 9.73 -1.41
CA GLN A 18 -29.91 9.69 -1.71
C GLN A 18 -30.67 10.96 -1.28
N THR A 19 -30.03 11.91 -0.60
CA THR A 19 -30.70 13.14 -0.11
C THR A 19 -30.58 14.31 -1.10
N PRO A 20 -31.68 14.89 -1.64
CA PRO A 20 -31.62 15.80 -2.80
C PRO A 20 -31.13 17.23 -2.52
N HIS A 21 -30.76 17.59 -1.30
CA HIS A 21 -30.70 19.00 -0.89
C HIS A 21 -29.42 19.39 -0.12
N LEU A 22 -28.25 19.27 -0.73
CA LEU A 22 -27.05 20.04 -0.37
C LEU A 22 -26.19 20.37 -1.60
N ARG A 23 -26.70 21.24 -2.48
CA ARG A 23 -25.90 21.94 -3.52
C ARG A 23 -25.11 23.11 -2.90
N HIS A 24 -24.33 22.87 -1.85
CA HIS A 24 -23.33 23.84 -1.36
C HIS A 24 -21.97 23.15 -1.30
N PHE A 25 -20.93 23.87 -1.72
CA PHE A 25 -19.64 23.41 -2.23
C PHE A 25 -18.72 22.64 -1.26
N PHE A 26 -19.22 22.17 -0.12
CA PHE A 26 -18.52 21.31 0.82
C PHE A 26 -19.36 20.06 1.10
N GLN A 27 -19.24 19.07 0.21
CA GLN A 27 -19.70 17.72 0.55
C GLN A 27 -18.93 17.25 1.79
N LYS A 28 -19.65 16.65 2.73
CA LYS A 28 -19.11 16.12 3.99
C LYS A 28 -17.86 15.28 3.70
N ILE A 29 -16.71 15.73 4.19
CA ILE A 29 -15.43 15.04 3.98
C ILE A 29 -15.37 13.89 5.00
N TYR A 30 -15.28 12.67 4.50
CA TYR A 30 -15.12 11.49 5.34
C TYR A 30 -13.65 11.32 5.66
N MET A 31 -13.27 11.49 6.93
CA MET A 31 -11.90 11.33 7.40
C MET A 31 -11.85 10.47 8.66
N GLN A 32 -10.81 9.67 8.78
CA GLN A 32 -10.54 8.84 9.96
C GLN A 32 -9.05 8.84 10.27
N LYS A 33 -8.72 9.05 11.54
CA LYS A 33 -7.35 8.99 12.05
C LYS A 33 -7.01 7.58 12.52
N TYR A 34 -5.80 7.12 12.24
CA TYR A 34 -5.23 5.89 12.73
C TYR A 34 -3.85 6.17 13.33
N ASP A 35 -3.67 5.90 14.62
CA ASP A 35 -2.43 6.27 15.33
C ASP A 35 -1.33 5.20 15.28
N LYS A 36 -1.69 3.94 14.96
CA LYS A 36 -0.77 2.81 14.98
C LYS A 36 -0.91 1.98 13.71
N VAL A 37 -0.21 2.42 12.67
CA VAL A 37 -0.20 1.76 11.37
C VAL A 37 1.22 1.60 10.86
N SER A 38 1.39 0.71 9.89
CA SER A 38 2.59 0.66 9.07
C SER A 38 2.25 1.06 7.64
N ILE A 39 3.15 1.83 7.04
CA ILE A 39 3.04 2.42 5.72
C ILE A 39 4.12 1.75 4.88
N LEU A 40 3.72 1.10 3.78
CA LEU A 40 4.64 0.45 2.85
C LEU A 40 4.56 1.16 1.50
N PHE A 41 5.72 1.56 1.01
CA PHE A 41 5.93 1.93 -0.39
C PHE A 41 6.81 0.88 -1.06
N GLY A 42 6.39 0.46 -2.24
CA GLY A 42 7.11 -0.49 -3.06
C GLY A 42 7.28 0.02 -4.48
N ASP A 43 8.49 0.04 -5.01
CA ASP A 43 8.82 0.51 -6.36
C ASP A 43 9.43 -0.60 -7.21
N VAL A 44 8.83 -0.84 -8.39
CA VAL A 44 9.31 -1.85 -9.33
C VAL A 44 10.39 -1.24 -10.23
N ILE A 45 11.64 -1.61 -9.96
CA ILE A 45 12.80 -1.17 -10.72
C ILE A 45 12.91 -1.98 -12.01
N GLY A 46 13.26 -1.31 -13.12
CA GLY A 46 13.56 -1.95 -14.40
C GLY A 46 12.41 -1.95 -15.39
N LEU A 47 11.25 -1.39 -15.03
CA LEU A 47 10.10 -1.27 -15.94
C LEU A 47 10.40 -0.46 -17.20
N ASN A 48 11.31 0.53 -17.13
CA ASN A 48 11.78 1.27 -18.31
C ASN A 48 12.57 0.40 -19.31
N LEU A 49 13.17 -0.69 -18.86
CA LEU A 49 13.85 -1.64 -19.75
C LEU A 49 12.82 -2.55 -20.41
N LEU A 50 11.85 -3.03 -19.63
CA LEU A 50 10.76 -3.84 -20.13
C LEU A 50 9.94 -3.09 -21.18
N SER A 51 9.60 -1.82 -20.92
CA SER A 51 8.79 -1.00 -21.84
C SER A 51 9.46 -0.69 -23.18
N ARG A 52 10.79 -0.82 -23.28
CA ARG A 52 11.52 -0.72 -24.56
C ARG A 52 11.47 -2.00 -25.38
N GLN A 53 11.15 -3.12 -24.74
CA GLN A 53 11.16 -4.45 -25.33
C GLN A 53 9.76 -5.01 -25.58
N CYS A 54 8.72 -4.34 -25.10
CA CYS A 54 7.33 -4.77 -25.26
C CYS A 54 6.43 -3.64 -25.78
N SER A 55 5.30 -4.03 -26.35
CA SER A 55 4.24 -3.10 -26.75
C SER A 55 3.54 -2.49 -25.53
N ALA A 56 2.86 -1.35 -25.74
CA ALA A 56 2.05 -0.74 -24.69
C ALA A 56 0.97 -1.69 -24.14
N LEU A 57 0.42 -2.57 -24.96
CA LEU A 57 -0.58 -3.56 -24.54
C LEU A 57 0.03 -4.61 -23.59
N GLU A 58 1.21 -5.13 -23.92
CA GLU A 58 1.93 -6.08 -23.09
C GLU A 58 2.36 -5.44 -21.77
N MET A 59 2.81 -4.19 -21.80
CA MET A 59 3.15 -3.44 -20.60
C MET A 59 1.94 -3.27 -19.66
N VAL A 60 0.77 -2.92 -20.21
CA VAL A 60 -0.46 -2.79 -19.41
C VAL A 60 -0.88 -4.14 -18.81
N ARG A 61 -0.77 -5.24 -19.56
CA ARG A 61 -1.05 -6.59 -19.04
C ARG A 61 -0.11 -6.95 -17.90
N PHE A 62 1.18 -6.71 -18.09
CA PHE A 62 2.21 -6.93 -17.07
C PHE A 62 1.91 -6.17 -15.78
N LEU A 63 1.60 -4.87 -15.88
CA LEU A 63 1.26 -4.04 -14.73
C LEU A 63 -0.01 -4.54 -14.05
N ASN A 64 -1.03 -4.92 -14.81
CA ASN A 64 -2.28 -5.44 -14.26
C ASN A 64 -2.07 -6.76 -13.50
N GLU A 65 -1.28 -7.68 -14.04
CA GLU A 65 -0.95 -8.95 -13.37
C GLU A 65 -0.09 -8.72 -12.12
N THR A 66 0.93 -7.87 -12.23
CA THR A 66 1.84 -7.56 -11.11
C THR A 66 1.10 -6.90 -9.95
N PHE A 67 0.34 -5.84 -10.22
CA PHE A 67 -0.42 -5.15 -9.18
C PHE A 67 -1.62 -5.97 -8.69
N GLY A 68 -2.22 -6.79 -9.54
CA GLY A 68 -3.22 -7.78 -9.13
C GLY A 68 -2.65 -8.79 -8.14
N ARG A 69 -1.40 -9.25 -8.37
CA ARG A 69 -0.71 -10.13 -7.41
C ARG A 69 -0.36 -9.39 -6.12
N PHE A 70 0.10 -8.14 -6.19
CA PHE A 70 0.33 -7.34 -4.99
C PHE A 70 -0.94 -7.11 -4.17
N ASP A 71 -2.09 -6.94 -4.81
CA ASP A 71 -3.37 -6.85 -4.11
C ASP A 71 -3.73 -8.15 -3.37
N GLN A 72 -3.37 -9.32 -3.93
CA GLN A 72 -3.54 -10.61 -3.24
C GLN A 72 -2.61 -10.72 -2.02
N LEU A 73 -1.31 -10.43 -2.21
CA LEU A 73 -0.32 -10.42 -1.13
C LEU A 73 -0.69 -9.43 -0.03
N ALA A 74 -1.26 -8.27 -0.39
CA ALA A 74 -1.76 -7.29 0.56
C ALA A 74 -2.87 -7.91 1.43
N SER A 75 -3.84 -8.59 0.80
CA SER A 75 -4.92 -9.26 1.53
C SER A 75 -4.41 -10.36 2.46
N GLU A 76 -3.41 -11.15 2.02
CA GLU A 76 -2.79 -12.22 2.81
C GLU A 76 -2.04 -11.67 4.03
N ASN A 77 -1.45 -10.48 3.89
CA ASN A 77 -0.71 -9.77 4.94
C ASN A 77 -1.53 -8.66 5.65
N TYR A 78 -2.86 -8.69 5.59
CA TYR A 78 -3.72 -7.69 6.26
C TYR A 78 -3.37 -6.22 5.94
N CYS A 79 -2.86 -6.00 4.74
CA CYS A 79 -2.55 -4.70 4.18
C CYS A 79 -3.62 -4.30 3.16
N SER A 80 -3.82 -3.00 3.02
CA SER A 80 -4.79 -2.46 2.08
C SER A 80 -4.13 -1.43 1.19
N ARG A 81 -4.30 -1.63 -0.12
CA ARG A 81 -3.82 -0.67 -1.12
C ARG A 81 -4.53 0.66 -0.95
N ILE A 82 -3.72 1.72 -0.94
CA ILE A 82 -4.20 3.11 -1.00
C ILE A 82 -4.13 3.60 -2.43
N GLN A 83 -2.96 3.51 -3.05
CA GLN A 83 -2.77 4.04 -4.38
C GLN A 83 -1.70 3.29 -5.16
N ILE A 84 -1.85 3.33 -6.49
CA ILE A 84 -0.78 3.04 -7.44
C ILE A 84 -0.43 4.36 -8.12
N ARG A 85 0.86 4.73 -8.11
CA ARG A 85 1.37 5.89 -8.85
C ARG A 85 2.49 5.43 -9.77
N GLY A 86 2.16 5.23 -11.04
CA GLY A 86 3.09 4.69 -12.02
C GLY A 86 3.46 3.24 -11.69
N ASP A 87 4.74 3.02 -11.44
CA ASP A 87 5.37 1.77 -11.01
C ASP A 87 5.40 1.56 -9.49
N ARG A 88 5.01 2.58 -8.72
CA ARG A 88 5.01 2.54 -7.26
C ARG A 88 3.66 2.08 -6.69
N TYR A 89 3.73 1.10 -5.80
CA TYR A 89 2.62 0.58 -5.00
C TYR A 89 2.66 1.17 -3.59
N PHE A 90 1.51 1.63 -3.09
CA PHE A 90 1.36 2.21 -1.76
C PHE A 90 0.22 1.51 -1.00
N CYS A 91 0.53 0.94 0.15
CA CYS A 91 -0.44 0.32 1.04
C CYS A 91 -0.19 0.63 2.52
N LEU A 92 -1.21 0.32 3.31
CA LEU A 92 -1.21 0.49 4.76
C LEU A 92 -1.54 -0.83 5.45
N CYS A 93 -0.93 -1.05 6.61
CA CYS A 93 -1.22 -2.17 7.49
C CYS A 93 -1.75 -1.66 8.84
N GLY A 94 -2.66 -2.41 9.46
CA GLY A 94 -3.17 -2.14 10.82
C GLY A 94 -4.50 -1.39 10.89
N HIS A 95 -5.00 -0.82 9.79
CA HIS A 95 -6.28 -0.08 9.80
C HIS A 95 -7.51 -0.95 9.51
N GLN A 96 -7.32 -2.17 8.99
CA GLN A 96 -8.40 -3.07 8.54
C GLN A 96 -8.34 -4.47 9.15
N GLN A 97 -7.52 -4.66 10.17
CA GLN A 97 -7.42 -5.94 10.86
C GLN A 97 -8.72 -6.24 11.64
N PRO A 98 -9.15 -7.51 11.73
CA PRO A 98 -10.18 -7.94 12.67
C PRO A 98 -9.84 -7.48 14.10
N PRO A 99 -10.83 -7.19 14.97
CA PRO A 99 -10.58 -6.73 16.33
C PRO A 99 -9.63 -7.66 17.12
N GLN A 100 -9.68 -8.98 16.88
CA GLN A 100 -8.77 -9.93 17.54
C GLN A 100 -7.31 -9.74 17.12
N GLN A 101 -7.06 -9.33 15.87
CA GLN A 101 -5.71 -9.13 15.32
C GLN A 101 -5.18 -7.71 15.58
N GLN A 102 -6.06 -6.71 15.69
CA GLN A 102 -5.67 -5.35 16.09
C GLN A 102 -5.03 -5.31 17.48
N GLN A 103 -5.48 -6.18 18.39
CA GLN A 103 -4.91 -6.34 19.73
C GLN A 103 -3.47 -6.86 19.69
N LEU A 104 -3.09 -7.62 18.66
CA LEU A 104 -1.74 -8.16 18.52
C LEU A 104 -0.73 -7.07 18.13
N GLN A 105 -1.18 -5.91 17.63
CA GLN A 105 -0.32 -4.78 17.27
C GLN A 105 0.79 -5.16 16.26
N GLN A 106 0.59 -6.22 15.47
CA GLN A 106 1.60 -6.79 14.57
C GLN A 106 1.68 -6.10 13.20
N HIS A 107 1.14 -4.88 13.07
CA HIS A 107 1.10 -4.15 11.79
C HIS A 107 2.50 -3.94 11.18
N ALA A 108 3.56 -3.81 11.99
CA ALA A 108 4.94 -3.74 11.53
C ALA A 108 5.40 -5.04 10.87
N LYS A 109 5.14 -6.18 11.52
CA LYS A 109 5.49 -7.51 11.03
C LYS A 109 4.84 -7.78 9.68
N TYR A 110 3.53 -7.62 9.60
CA TYR A 110 2.77 -7.87 8.38
C TYR A 110 3.18 -6.97 7.21
N ALA A 111 3.50 -5.70 7.47
CA ALA A 111 4.01 -4.81 6.43
C ALA A 111 5.39 -5.26 5.92
N VAL A 112 6.27 -5.76 6.80
CA VAL A 112 7.58 -6.29 6.38
C VAL A 112 7.42 -7.59 5.61
N ASP A 113 6.56 -8.52 6.06
CA ASP A 113 6.25 -9.77 5.36
C ASP A 113 5.74 -9.48 3.94
N MET A 114 4.79 -8.55 3.81
CA MET A 114 4.32 -8.08 2.50
C MET A 114 5.46 -7.59 1.61
N GLY A 115 6.39 -6.81 2.17
CA GLY A 115 7.55 -6.31 1.44
C GLY A 115 8.45 -7.44 0.92
N ILE A 116 8.67 -8.47 1.73
CA ILE A 116 9.44 -9.66 1.37
C ILE A 116 8.73 -10.41 0.24
N ASP A 117 7.42 -10.67 0.38
CA ASP A 117 6.63 -11.37 -0.64
C ASP A 117 6.63 -10.64 -1.99
N MET A 118 6.55 -9.30 -1.98
CA MET A 118 6.65 -8.49 -3.21
C MET A 118 8.01 -8.63 -3.88
N ILE A 119 9.10 -8.67 -3.10
CA ILE A 119 10.46 -8.87 -3.62
C ILE A 119 10.58 -10.27 -4.24
N GLU A 120 10.11 -11.30 -3.56
CA GLU A 120 10.16 -12.68 -4.06
C GLU A 120 9.38 -12.84 -5.36
N TYR A 121 8.18 -12.25 -5.44
CA TYR A 121 7.38 -12.28 -6.65
C TYR A 121 8.07 -11.58 -7.84
N ILE A 122 8.63 -10.38 -7.63
CA ILE A 122 9.33 -9.68 -8.70
C ILE A 122 10.59 -10.44 -9.14
N ASN A 123 11.32 -11.06 -8.22
CA ASN A 123 12.46 -11.92 -8.56
C ASN A 123 12.01 -13.12 -9.42
N PHE A 124 10.89 -13.75 -9.07
CA PHE A 124 10.30 -14.83 -9.86
C PHE A 124 9.94 -14.37 -11.29
N VAL A 125 9.27 -13.22 -11.41
CA VAL A 125 8.90 -12.63 -12.70
C VAL A 125 10.14 -12.23 -13.51
N SER A 126 11.17 -11.67 -12.86
CA SER A 126 12.46 -11.34 -13.50
C SER A 126 13.10 -12.57 -14.13
N ASN A 127 13.10 -13.70 -13.42
CA ASN A 127 13.67 -14.96 -13.90
C ASN A 127 12.85 -15.55 -15.07
N LEU A 128 11.51 -15.47 -15.01
CA LEU A 128 10.65 -15.98 -16.08
C LEU A 128 10.75 -15.17 -17.38
N THR A 129 10.89 -13.85 -17.25
CA THR A 129 10.89 -12.94 -18.40
C THR A 129 12.29 -12.71 -18.99
N CYS A 130 13.34 -13.17 -18.31
CA CYS A 130 14.75 -12.85 -18.62
C CYS A 130 15.05 -11.34 -18.67
N VAL A 131 14.19 -10.51 -18.06
CA VAL A 131 14.39 -9.07 -17.93
C VAL A 131 14.87 -8.78 -16.52
N LYS A 132 15.88 -7.91 -16.39
CA LYS A 132 16.39 -7.47 -15.08
C LYS A 132 15.38 -6.55 -14.41
N LEU A 133 14.48 -7.15 -13.64
CA LEU A 133 13.53 -6.46 -12.78
C LEU A 133 14.03 -6.54 -11.34
N GLY A 134 13.58 -5.61 -10.52
CA GLY A 134 13.86 -5.63 -9.10
C GLY A 134 12.78 -4.90 -8.34
N MET A 135 12.77 -5.08 -7.04
CA MET A 135 11.81 -4.45 -6.15
C MET A 135 12.57 -3.69 -5.07
N ARG A 136 12.14 -2.46 -4.81
CA ARG A 136 12.60 -1.66 -3.66
C ARG A 136 11.42 -1.47 -2.74
N VAL A 137 11.63 -1.69 -1.44
CA VAL A 137 10.55 -1.55 -0.46
C VAL A 137 11.03 -0.71 0.72
N GLY A 138 10.20 0.24 1.13
CA GLY A 138 10.38 1.02 2.35
C GLY A 138 9.18 0.90 3.26
N VAL A 139 9.43 0.69 4.56
CA VAL A 139 8.39 0.57 5.58
C VAL A 139 8.66 1.53 6.73
N HIS A 140 7.63 2.29 7.09
CA HIS A 140 7.63 3.17 8.24
C HIS A 140 6.36 2.97 9.07
N SER A 141 6.47 3.04 10.40
CA SER A 141 5.36 2.89 11.32
C SER A 141 5.10 4.20 12.03
N GLY A 142 3.83 4.61 12.06
CA GLY A 142 3.41 5.92 12.55
C GLY A 142 1.90 6.09 12.53
N SER A 143 1.47 7.33 12.33
CA SER A 143 0.07 7.76 12.36
C SER A 143 -0.36 8.40 11.04
N ILE A 144 -1.63 8.25 10.69
CA ILE A 144 -2.18 8.78 9.45
C ILE A 144 -3.60 9.31 9.63
N VAL A 145 -4.00 10.19 8.73
CA VAL A 145 -5.40 10.50 8.47
C VAL A 145 -5.75 9.98 7.09
N CYS A 146 -6.70 9.06 7.01
CA CYS A 146 -7.28 8.63 5.74
C CYS A 146 -8.58 9.35 5.46
N GLY A 147 -8.96 9.47 4.20
CA GLY A 147 -10.24 10.05 3.85
C GLY A 147 -10.56 10.00 2.36
N VAL A 148 -11.81 10.32 2.04
CA VAL A 148 -12.30 10.37 0.65
C VAL A 148 -12.36 11.82 0.18
N VAL A 149 -11.68 12.12 -0.92
CA VAL A 149 -11.61 13.47 -1.50
C VAL A 149 -11.99 13.45 -2.98
N GLY A 150 -12.70 14.47 -3.45
CA GLY A 150 -13.04 14.67 -4.86
C GLY A 150 -14.53 14.47 -5.16
N LEU A 151 -15.03 15.24 -6.14
CA LEU A 151 -16.46 15.25 -6.50
C LEU A 151 -16.81 14.39 -7.71
N LYS A 152 -15.90 14.26 -8.69
CA LYS A 152 -16.13 13.54 -9.95
C LYS A 152 -15.33 12.24 -10.05
N ARG A 153 -14.11 12.24 -9.51
CA ARG A 153 -13.21 11.09 -9.41
C ARG A 153 -12.72 11.07 -7.97
N TRP A 154 -13.57 10.56 -7.09
CA TRP A 154 -13.23 10.50 -5.67
C TRP A 154 -12.08 9.52 -5.46
N THR A 155 -11.19 9.85 -4.54
CA THR A 155 -10.03 9.03 -4.15
C THR A 155 -10.05 8.85 -2.64
N TYR A 156 -9.89 7.61 -2.20
CA TYR A 156 -9.49 7.33 -0.84
C TYR A 156 -7.97 7.43 -0.77
N ASP A 157 -7.46 8.30 0.10
CA ASP A 157 -6.02 8.55 0.23
C ASP A 157 -5.64 8.75 1.70
N ALA A 158 -4.34 8.78 1.99
CA ALA A 158 -3.78 8.91 3.32
C ALA A 158 -2.78 10.07 3.40
N TRP A 159 -2.92 10.90 4.43
CA TRP A 159 -2.11 12.09 4.66
C TRP A 159 -1.46 12.05 6.05
N SER A 160 -0.15 12.25 6.08
CA SER A 160 0.66 12.46 7.28
C SER A 160 2.10 12.81 6.88
N SER A 161 2.86 13.42 7.79
CA SER A 161 4.32 13.45 7.69
C SER A 161 4.92 12.05 7.61
N ASP A 162 4.29 11.07 8.27
CA ASP A 162 4.76 9.68 8.31
C ASP A 162 4.68 9.01 6.92
N VAL A 163 3.73 9.42 6.08
CA VAL A 163 3.65 8.98 4.67
C VAL A 163 4.86 9.49 3.87
N ILE A 164 5.32 10.72 4.14
CA ILE A 164 6.51 11.28 3.51
C ILE A 164 7.75 10.50 3.95
N VAL A 165 7.89 10.22 5.25
CA VAL A 165 9.00 9.42 5.79
C VAL A 165 9.03 8.03 5.17
N ALA A 166 7.88 7.36 5.03
CA ALA A 166 7.79 6.06 4.36
C ALA A 166 8.25 6.12 2.90
N GLY A 167 7.83 7.15 2.16
CA GLY A 167 8.23 7.35 0.76
C GLY A 167 9.74 7.65 0.62
N LEU A 168 10.32 8.42 1.54
CA LEU A 168 11.77 8.66 1.59
C LEU A 168 12.54 7.39 1.97
N THR A 169 11.97 6.57 2.86
CA THR A 169 12.53 5.27 3.25
C THR A 169 12.57 4.32 2.04
N GLU A 170 11.51 4.26 1.25
CA GLU A 170 11.53 3.47 0.01
C GLU A 170 12.62 3.98 -0.93
N GLN A 171 12.69 5.29 -1.19
CA GLN A 171 13.69 5.86 -2.09
C GLN A 171 15.14 5.59 -1.65
N ALA A 172 15.42 5.62 -0.35
CA ALA A 172 16.72 5.29 0.22
C ALA A 172 17.02 3.77 0.23
N GLY A 173 16.00 2.93 -0.01
CA GLY A 173 16.09 1.48 -0.01
C GLY A 173 16.99 0.91 -1.10
N LYS A 174 17.48 -0.30 -0.84
CA LYS A 174 18.23 -1.10 -1.82
C LYS A 174 17.29 -2.09 -2.51
N MET A 175 17.60 -2.39 -3.78
CA MET A 175 16.89 -3.44 -4.52
C MET A 175 17.02 -4.78 -3.80
N GLY A 176 15.91 -5.52 -3.73
CA GLY A 176 15.85 -6.86 -3.14
C GLY A 176 15.85 -6.88 -1.61
N ARG A 177 15.70 -5.72 -0.96
CA ARG A 177 15.65 -5.58 0.50
C ARG A 177 14.50 -4.69 0.93
N VAL A 178 13.97 -4.96 2.12
CA VAL A 178 13.02 -4.08 2.79
C VAL A 178 13.81 -3.13 3.70
N LEU A 179 13.78 -1.83 3.40
CA LEU A 179 14.33 -0.83 4.32
C LEU A 179 13.25 -0.46 5.34
N VAL A 180 13.59 -0.53 6.62
CA VAL A 180 12.69 -0.18 7.72
C VAL A 180 13.26 0.98 8.52
N THR A 181 12.37 1.86 8.99
CA THR A 181 12.77 2.89 9.96
C THR A 181 12.92 2.33 11.37
N GLU A 182 13.61 3.06 12.24
CA GLU A 182 13.72 2.74 13.67
C GLU A 182 12.35 2.56 14.35
N ALA A 183 11.35 3.36 13.95
CA ALA A 183 9.98 3.25 14.46
C ALA A 183 9.35 1.90 14.13
N THR A 184 9.57 1.41 12.91
CA THR A 184 9.11 0.08 12.48
C THR A 184 9.90 -1.02 13.18
N LEU A 185 11.23 -0.89 13.26
CA LEU A 185 12.12 -1.88 13.87
C LEU A 185 11.70 -2.24 15.31
N LYS A 186 11.32 -1.23 16.11
CA LYS A 186 10.81 -1.43 17.47
C LYS A 186 9.56 -2.33 17.54
N GLY A 187 8.73 -2.30 16.51
CA GLY A 187 7.52 -3.13 16.39
C GLY A 187 7.74 -4.51 15.79
N LEU A 188 8.98 -4.85 15.37
CA LEU A 188 9.31 -6.16 14.81
C LEU A 188 9.76 -7.18 15.85
N HIS A 189 10.02 -6.75 17.10
CA HIS A 189 10.33 -7.62 18.24
C HIS A 189 11.40 -8.72 17.99
N GLY A 190 12.38 -8.46 17.12
CA GLY A 190 13.47 -9.39 16.83
C GLY A 190 13.10 -10.56 15.91
N HIS A 191 11.96 -10.51 15.22
CA HIS A 191 11.53 -11.58 14.30
C HIS A 191 12.36 -11.69 13.00
N TYR A 192 13.25 -10.74 12.73
CA TYR A 192 14.01 -10.65 11.47
C TYR A 192 15.49 -10.45 11.73
N SER A 193 16.32 -10.93 10.79
CA SER A 193 17.72 -10.53 10.69
C SER A 193 17.79 -9.13 10.07
N VAL A 194 18.38 -8.17 10.80
CA VAL A 194 18.46 -6.77 10.38
C VAL A 194 19.92 -6.36 10.26
N GLU A 195 20.22 -5.60 9.21
CA GLU A 195 21.53 -4.99 8.98
C GLU A 195 21.44 -3.46 9.18
N PRO A 196 22.49 -2.81 9.71
CA PRO A 196 22.55 -1.35 9.86
C PRO A 196 22.54 -0.57 8.53
#